data_AF-A0A535BPA5-F1
#
_entry.id   AF-A0A535BPA5-F1
#
_cell.length_a   1.000
_cell.length_b   1.000
_cell.length_c   1.000
_cell.angle_alpha   90.00
_cell.angle_beta   90.00
_cell.angle_gamma   90.00
#
_symmetry.space_group_name_H-M   'P 1'
#
loop_
_entity.id
_entity.type
_entity.pdbx_description
1 polymer ?
#
loop_
_entity_poly.entity_id
_entity_poly.type
_entity_poly.pdbx_seq_one_letter_code
_entity_poly.pdbx_strand_id
1 'polypeptide(L)'
;MANKWDERKKAKEDEYFVKQERELLAKLKAKQEGEAKVSAQKACYMKCPKCGEPLKERKFQKILIDQCTGCNGIWLDAGEMEQVAGRDNESWLARFWMKNG
;
A
#
# COMPACT_ATOMS: atom_id res chain seq x y z
N MET A 1 -13.14 57.89 -7.92
CA MET A 1 -13.67 57.03 -6.85
C MET A 1 -14.28 55.82 -7.53
N ALA A 2 -13.98 54.59 -7.08
CA ALA A 2 -14.63 53.41 -7.65
C ALA A 2 -16.13 53.48 -7.35
N ASN A 3 -16.96 53.11 -8.33
CA ASN A 3 -18.40 53.09 -8.13
C ASN A 3 -18.75 51.84 -7.32
N LYS A 4 -19.65 51.99 -6.33
CA LYS A 4 -20.13 50.92 -5.42
C LYS A 4 -20.56 49.64 -6.14
N TRP A 5 -21.12 49.77 -7.35
CA TRP A 5 -21.53 48.64 -8.19
C TRP A 5 -20.32 47.89 -8.77
N ASP A 6 -19.24 48.59 -9.10
CA ASP A 6 -17.99 47.99 -9.60
C ASP A 6 -17.27 47.23 -8.48
N GLU A 7 -17.25 47.78 -7.26
CA GLU A 7 -16.67 47.12 -6.08
C GLU A 7 -17.42 45.83 -5.73
N ARG A 8 -18.76 45.86 -5.76
CA ARG A 8 -19.59 44.67 -5.53
C ARG A 8 -19.37 43.60 -6.61
N LYS A 9 -19.20 44.02 -7.87
CA LYS A 9 -18.94 43.09 -8.98
C LYS A 9 -17.59 42.40 -8.78
N LYS A 10 -16.55 43.19 -8.47
CA LYS A 10 -15.22 42.67 -8.17
C LYS A 10 -15.23 41.69 -6.99
N ALA A 11 -15.91 42.03 -5.90
CA ALA A 11 -16.02 41.14 -4.74
C ALA A 11 -16.64 39.77 -5.09
N LYS A 12 -17.67 39.76 -5.96
CA LYS A 12 -18.29 38.50 -6.44
C LYS A 12 -17.35 37.70 -7.35
N GLU A 13 -16.58 38.37 -8.19
CA GLU A 13 -15.56 37.73 -9.03
C GLU A 13 -14.47 37.11 -8.17
N ASP A 14 -13.98 37.84 -7.16
CA ASP A 14 -12.97 37.37 -6.21
C ASP A 14 -13.45 36.12 -5.45
N GLU A 15 -14.68 36.14 -4.92
CA GLU A 15 -15.30 34.97 -4.26
C GLU A 15 -15.40 33.76 -5.21
N TYR A 16 -15.78 34.01 -6.47
CA TYR A 16 -15.87 32.98 -7.49
C TYR A 16 -14.50 32.34 -7.77
N PHE A 17 -13.46 33.16 -7.95
CA PHE A 17 -12.11 32.68 -8.21
C PHE A 17 -11.54 31.88 -7.03
N VAL A 18 -11.74 32.34 -5.79
CA VAL A 18 -11.30 31.61 -4.59
C VAL A 18 -11.98 30.24 -4.51
N LYS A 19 -13.28 30.16 -4.84
CA LYS A 19 -14.00 28.88 -4.87
C LYS A 19 -13.43 27.94 -5.95
N GLN A 20 -13.20 28.46 -7.15
CA GLN A 20 -12.63 27.67 -8.25
C GLN A 20 -11.21 27.17 -7.93
N GLU A 21 -10.36 28.04 -7.37
CA GLU A 21 -9.00 27.68 -6.96
C GLU A 21 -9.02 26.59 -5.88
N ARG A 22 -9.87 26.72 -4.86
CA ARG A 22 -10.04 25.70 -3.82
C ARG A 22 -10.44 24.35 -4.40
N GLU A 23 -11.40 24.32 -5.33
CA GLU A 23 -11.84 23.09 -5.99
C GLU A 23 -10.73 22.46 -6.84
N LEU A 24 -9.98 23.26 -7.59
CA LEU A 24 -8.83 22.80 -8.38
C LEU A 24 -7.73 22.23 -7.48
N LEU A 25 -7.36 22.94 -6.41
CA LEU A 25 -6.37 22.48 -5.44
C LEU A 25 -6.81 21.18 -4.76
N ALA A 26 -8.08 21.04 -4.40
CA ALA A 26 -8.61 19.80 -3.83
C ALA A 26 -8.51 18.63 -4.82
N LYS A 27 -8.84 18.84 -6.10
CA LYS A 27 -8.69 17.84 -7.15
C LYS A 27 -7.23 17.44 -7.37
N LEU A 28 -6.31 18.40 -7.39
CA LEU A 28 -4.88 18.14 -7.56
C LEU A 28 -4.33 17.31 -6.40
N LYS A 29 -4.66 17.67 -5.15
CA LYS A 29 -4.26 16.89 -3.96
C LYS A 29 -4.79 15.45 -4.02
N ALA A 30 -6.07 15.26 -4.34
CA ALA A 30 -6.66 13.93 -4.45
C ALA A 30 -5.96 13.06 -5.51
N LYS A 31 -5.60 13.64 -6.67
CA LYS A 31 -4.82 12.94 -7.69
C LYS A 31 -3.43 12.57 -7.19
N GLN A 32 -2.71 13.52 -6.59
CA GLN A 32 -1.37 13.32 -6.08
C GLN A 32 -1.33 12.25 -4.98
N GLU A 33 -2.31 12.22 -4.08
CA GLU A 33 -2.45 11.18 -3.05
C GLU A 33 -2.70 9.79 -3.66
N GLY A 34 -3.55 9.70 -4.69
CA GLY A 34 -3.78 8.46 -5.43
C GLY A 34 -2.50 7.93 -6.08
N GLU A 35 -1.78 8.81 -6.79
CA GLU A 35 -0.49 8.50 -7.43
C GLU A 35 0.59 8.11 -6.41
N ALA A 36 0.64 8.81 -5.27
CA ALA A 36 1.56 8.49 -4.18
C ALA A 36 1.27 7.10 -3.57
N LYS A 37 0.00 6.75 -3.35
CA LYS A 37 -0.37 5.41 -2.85
C LYS A 37 0.02 4.31 -3.84
N VAL A 38 -0.27 4.50 -5.13
CA VAL A 38 0.09 3.53 -6.19
C VAL A 38 1.61 3.36 -6.29
N SER A 39 2.36 4.47 -6.23
CA SER A 39 3.83 4.40 -6.29
C SER A 39 4.44 3.74 -5.05
N ALA A 40 3.92 4.00 -3.85
CA ALA A 40 4.33 3.34 -2.62
C ALA A 40 4.06 1.83 -2.66
N GLN A 41 2.85 1.42 -3.09
CA GLN A 41 2.49 0.01 -3.23
C GLN A 41 3.40 -0.72 -4.24
N LYS A 42 3.73 -0.07 -5.36
CA LYS A 42 4.66 -0.63 -6.35
C LYS A 42 6.09 -0.73 -5.80
N ALA A 43 6.53 0.23 -5.00
CA ALA A 43 7.87 0.25 -4.42
C ALA A 43 8.10 -0.85 -3.38
N CYS A 44 7.04 -1.28 -2.66
CA CYS A 44 7.11 -2.37 -1.68
C CYS A 44 6.73 -3.75 -2.23
N TYR A 45 6.23 -3.84 -3.46
CA TYR A 45 5.89 -5.12 -4.10
C TYR A 45 7.13 -6.03 -4.21
N MET A 46 6.99 -7.30 -3.81
CA MET A 46 8.05 -8.31 -3.77
C MET A 46 9.30 -7.90 -2.97
N LYS A 47 9.12 -7.06 -1.95
CA LYS A 47 10.18 -6.71 -1.00
C LYS A 47 9.86 -7.22 0.39
N CYS A 48 10.89 -7.70 1.08
CA CYS A 48 10.78 -8.09 2.47
C CYS A 48 10.50 -6.86 3.34
N PRO A 49 9.41 -6.80 4.14
CA PRO A 49 9.15 -5.67 5.01
C PRO A 49 10.05 -5.65 6.25
N LYS A 50 10.81 -6.72 6.52
CA LYS A 50 11.79 -6.76 7.62
C LYS A 50 13.09 -6.04 7.25
N CYS A 51 13.60 -6.25 6.04
CA CYS A 51 14.93 -5.76 5.65
C CYS A 51 14.99 -5.03 4.29
N GLY A 52 13.90 -4.98 3.53
CA GLY A 52 13.81 -4.28 2.25
C GLY A 52 14.40 -5.03 1.05
N GLU A 53 15.09 -6.15 1.27
CA GLU A 53 15.65 -6.99 0.21
C GLU A 53 14.56 -7.71 -0.62
N PRO A 54 14.82 -8.03 -1.89
CA PRO A 54 13.83 -8.65 -2.76
C PRO A 54 13.46 -10.06 -2.28
N LEU A 55 12.19 -10.41 -2.50
CA LEU A 55 11.69 -11.77 -2.36
C LEU A 55 11.97 -12.53 -3.67
N LYS A 56 12.40 -13.78 -3.54
CA LYS A 56 12.58 -14.71 -4.66
C LYS A 56 11.73 -15.93 -4.45
N GLU A 57 10.97 -16.28 -5.48
CA GLU A 57 10.21 -17.52 -5.50
C GLU A 57 11.17 -18.71 -5.48
N ARG A 58 10.91 -19.66 -4.59
CA ARG A 58 11.63 -20.94 -4.49
C ARG A 58 10.64 -22.08 -4.34
N LYS A 59 10.99 -23.22 -4.94
CA LYS A 59 10.26 -24.47 -4.71
C LYS A 59 10.69 -25.06 -3.37
N PHE A 60 9.74 -25.14 -2.44
CA PHE A 60 9.90 -25.91 -1.22
C PHE A 60 8.97 -27.12 -1.28
N GLN A 61 9.55 -28.31 -1.35
CA GLN A 61 8.83 -29.57 -1.57
C GLN A 61 7.97 -29.53 -2.85
N LYS A 62 6.65 -29.25 -2.71
CA LYS A 62 5.65 -29.20 -3.78
C LYS A 62 4.95 -27.84 -3.91
N ILE A 63 5.35 -26.85 -3.10
CA ILE A 63 4.79 -25.50 -3.11
C ILE A 63 5.85 -24.50 -3.56
N LEU A 64 5.38 -23.41 -4.17
CA LEU A 64 6.19 -22.23 -4.40
C LEU A 64 6.09 -21.37 -3.14
N ILE A 65 7.22 -20.83 -2.69
CA ILE A 65 7.28 -19.93 -1.53
C ILE A 65 8.15 -18.73 -1.89
N ASP A 66 7.83 -17.57 -1.34
CA ASP A 66 8.63 -16.38 -1.51
C ASP A 66 9.64 -16.23 -0.38
N GLN A 67 10.92 -16.37 -0.71
CA GLN A 67 12.00 -16.26 0.27
C GLN A 67 12.82 -14.98 0.07
N CYS A 68 13.00 -14.22 1.14
CA CYS A 68 13.86 -13.05 1.15
C CYS A 68 15.35 -13.43 1.00
N THR A 69 16.07 -12.72 0.13
CA THR A 69 17.50 -12.96 -0.09
C THR A 69 18.43 -12.40 0.99
N GLY A 70 17.95 -11.50 1.85
CA GLY A 70 18.75 -10.88 2.91
C GLY A 70 18.60 -11.59 4.25
N CYS A 71 17.39 -11.58 4.81
CA CYS A 71 17.12 -12.12 6.14
C CYS A 71 16.60 -13.55 6.15
N ASN A 72 16.50 -14.21 4.98
CA ASN A 72 15.96 -15.56 4.80
C ASN A 72 14.52 -15.78 5.29
N GLY A 73 13.76 -14.70 5.50
CA GLY A 73 12.34 -14.78 5.88
C GLY A 73 11.50 -15.37 4.76
N ILE A 74 10.48 -16.15 5.12
CA ILE A 74 9.54 -16.78 4.20
C ILE A 74 8.23 -15.99 4.22
N TRP A 75 7.72 -15.69 3.03
CA TRP A 75 6.44 -15.05 2.77
C TRP A 75 5.54 -16.08 2.11
N LEU A 76 4.37 -16.30 2.72
CA LEU A 76 3.35 -17.23 2.26
C LEU A 76 2.06 -16.43 2.02
N ASP A 77 1.35 -16.76 0.94
CA ASP A 77 0.04 -16.20 0.67
C ASP A 77 -1.08 -16.85 1.52
N ALA A 78 -2.27 -16.26 1.46
CA ALA A 78 -3.48 -16.80 2.09
C ALA A 78 -4.00 -18.00 1.29
N GLY A 79 -3.42 -19.18 1.55
CA GLY A 79 -3.76 -20.46 0.93
C GLY A 79 -2.57 -21.42 0.82
N GLU A 80 -1.35 -20.87 0.74
CA GLU A 80 -0.11 -21.63 0.88
C GLU A 80 0.11 -22.13 2.31
N MET A 81 -0.39 -21.38 3.32
CA MET A 81 -0.25 -21.76 4.72
C MET A 81 -0.94 -23.09 5.05
N GLU A 82 -2.16 -23.34 4.57
CA GLU A 82 -2.83 -24.62 4.74
C GLU A 82 -2.09 -25.77 4.03
N GLN A 83 -1.45 -25.51 2.90
CA GLN A 83 -0.68 -26.52 2.16
C GLN A 83 0.63 -26.89 2.87
N VAL A 84 1.27 -25.94 3.55
CA VAL A 84 2.43 -26.18 4.42
C VAL A 84 2.00 -26.94 5.68
N ALA A 85 0.91 -26.52 6.31
CA ALA A 85 0.50 -27.05 7.61
C ALA A 85 -0.18 -28.43 7.53
N GLY A 86 -0.91 -28.71 6.46
CA GLY A 86 -1.80 -29.88 6.36
C GLY A 86 -1.14 -31.23 6.10
N ARG A 87 0.19 -31.31 5.95
CA ARG A 87 0.85 -32.56 5.50
C ARG A 87 1.65 -33.33 6.54
N ASP A 88 1.97 -32.73 7.67
CA ASP A 88 2.82 -33.39 8.66
C ASP A 88 2.18 -33.31 10.05
N ASN A 89 1.51 -34.40 10.43
CA ASN A 89 1.07 -34.64 11.82
C ASN A 89 2.27 -34.76 12.80
N GLU A 90 3.50 -34.64 12.29
CA GLU A 90 4.77 -34.59 13.04
C GLU A 90 5.65 -33.37 12.69
N SER A 91 5.16 -32.36 11.97
CA SER A 91 6.00 -31.20 11.64
C SER A 91 6.24 -30.34 12.88
N TRP A 92 7.50 -29.96 13.08
CA TRP A 92 7.92 -29.04 14.14
C TRP A 92 7.14 -27.70 14.10
N LEU A 93 6.72 -27.26 12.91
CA LEU A 93 5.88 -26.06 12.71
C LEU A 93 4.47 -26.22 13.29
N ALA A 94 3.83 -27.38 13.13
CA ALA A 94 2.50 -27.65 13.68
C ALA A 94 2.54 -27.68 15.23
N ARG A 95 3.60 -28.27 15.81
CA ARG A 95 3.81 -28.29 17.27
C ARG A 95 4.09 -26.91 17.86
N PHE A 96 4.78 -26.05 17.11
CA PHE A 96 5.06 -24.68 17.55
C PHE A 96 3.79 -23.84 17.65
N TRP A 97 2.87 -23.99 16.69
CA TRP A 97 1.63 -23.21 16.65
C TRP A 97 0.58 -23.68 17.67
N MET A 98 0.43 -25.00 17.85
CA MET A 98 -0.51 -25.55 18.84
C MET A 98 -0.10 -25.30 20.31
N LYS A 99 1.17 -24.95 20.56
CA LYS A 99 1.68 -24.78 21.94
C LYS A 99 1.69 -23.32 22.43
N ASN A 100 1.47 -22.36 21.53
CA ASN A 100 1.47 -20.93 21.83
C ASN A 100 0.16 -20.23 21.41
N GLY A 101 -0.88 -21.01 21.10
CA GLY A 101 -2.26 -20.55 20.86
C GLY A 101 -3.12 -20.68 22.11
#